data_AF-A0A3B9ZL28-F1
#
_entry.id   AF-A0A3B9ZL28-F1
#
_cell.length_a   1.000
_cell.length_b   1.000
_cell.length_c   1.000
_cell.angle_alpha   90.00
_cell.angle_beta   90.00
_cell.angle_gamma   90.00
#
_symmetry.space_group_name_H-M   'P 1'
#
loop_
_entity.id
_entity.type
_entity.pdbx_description
1 polymer ?
#
loop_
_entity_poly.entity_id
_entity_poly.type
_entity_poly.pdbx_seq_one_letter_code
_entity_poly.pdbx_strand_id
1 'polypeptide(L)'
;MKVNMKSLVVLLNRLNVTADQFLFLVLVHDHLYANLYAYTENNKGFAKELIQDLVDKGYLEATSRVKAELYVDSYETTNKYQMAIYSADKNVASEEFWEAFPSFITIDTKKIPAKSLDKEKFLKAYYDKIGKYPDFHDKVMEALAFAVEHSMICMGLEKWFLSEQWDEVLKEKKGKTKRQFPNEQIF
;
A
#
# COMPACT_ATOMS: atom_id res chain seq x y z
N MET A 1 20.06 -2.85 5.36
CA MET A 1 18.75 -2.47 5.93
C MET A 1 18.74 -2.84 7.40
N LYS A 2 18.69 -1.87 8.34
CA LYS A 2 18.59 -2.17 9.77
C LYS A 2 17.13 -2.50 10.08
N VAL A 3 16.85 -3.75 10.45
CA VAL A 3 15.52 -4.14 10.95
C VAL A 3 15.28 -3.39 12.27
N ASN A 4 14.20 -2.62 12.36
CA ASN A 4 13.81 -1.98 13.61
C ASN A 4 13.19 -3.03 14.54
N MET A 5 14.05 -3.62 15.39
CA MET A 5 13.66 -4.70 16.31
C MET A 5 12.54 -4.29 17.27
N LYS A 6 12.48 -3.02 17.70
CA LYS A 6 11.41 -2.54 18.60
C LYS A 6 10.06 -2.57 17.90
N SER A 7 9.99 -2.05 16.67
CA SER A 7 8.76 -2.05 15.88
C SER A 7 8.30 -3.47 15.53
N LEU A 8 9.24 -4.37 15.23
CA LEU A 8 8.95 -5.78 14.96
C LEU A 8 8.32 -6.47 16.18
N VAL A 9 8.89 -6.32 17.37
CA VAL A 9 8.35 -6.93 18.59
C VAL A 9 6.94 -6.44 18.90
N VAL A 10 6.67 -5.13 18.72
CA VAL A 10 5.33 -4.57 18.88
C VAL A 10 4.34 -5.16 17.87
N LEU A 11 4.76 -5.32 16.61
CA LEU A 11 3.94 -5.91 15.55
C LEU A 11 3.57 -7.37 15.85
N LEU A 12 4.56 -8.19 16.24
CA LEU A 12 4.35 -9.60 16.60
C LEU A 12 3.35 -9.74 17.76
N ASN A 13 3.50 -8.93 18.80
CA ASN A 13 2.58 -8.92 19.95
C ASN A 13 1.17 -8.48 19.55
N ARG A 14 1.04 -7.47 18.68
CA ARG A 14 -0.26 -6.97 18.22
C ARG A 14 -1.01 -7.99 17.37
N LEU A 15 -0.29 -8.67 16.48
CA LEU A 15 -0.85 -9.74 15.65
C LEU A 15 -1.04 -11.04 16.44
N ASN A 16 -0.46 -11.13 17.64
CA ASN A 16 -0.38 -12.35 18.45
C ASN A 16 0.20 -13.52 17.64
N VAL A 17 1.31 -13.30 16.95
CA VAL A 17 1.99 -14.31 16.11
C VAL A 17 3.44 -14.48 16.52
N THR A 18 3.99 -15.67 16.27
CA THR A 18 5.41 -15.95 16.44
C THR A 18 6.24 -15.37 15.28
N ALA A 19 7.57 -15.33 15.43
CA ALA A 19 8.46 -14.87 14.38
C ALA A 19 8.36 -15.74 13.11
N ASP A 20 8.25 -17.06 13.26
CA ASP A 20 8.10 -17.99 12.14
C ASP A 20 6.77 -17.79 11.41
N GLN A 21 5.68 -17.58 12.15
CA GLN A 21 4.38 -17.26 11.58
C GLN A 21 4.40 -15.93 10.82
N PHE A 22 5.06 -14.92 11.39
CA PHE A 22 5.20 -13.62 10.72
C PHE A 22 6.04 -13.73 9.44
N LEU A 23 7.13 -14.48 9.47
CA LEU A 23 7.95 -14.73 8.28
C LEU A 23 7.11 -15.42 7.19
N PHE A 24 6.33 -16.44 7.54
CA PHE A 24 5.45 -17.12 6.60
C PHE A 24 4.45 -16.14 5.97
N LEU A 25 3.77 -15.34 6.80
CA LEU A 25 2.79 -14.35 6.34
C LEU A 25 3.40 -13.33 5.37
N VAL A 26 4.60 -12.81 5.65
CA VAL A 26 5.30 -11.87 4.77
C VAL A 26 5.66 -12.53 3.44
N LEU A 27 6.24 -13.73 3.47
CA LEU A 27 6.66 -14.44 2.26
C LEU A 27 5.47 -14.80 1.35
N VAL A 28 4.33 -15.16 1.93
CA VAL A 28 3.09 -15.43 1.19
C VAL A 28 2.46 -14.14 0.66
N HIS A 29 2.41 -13.08 1.47
CA HIS A 29 1.83 -11.79 1.07
C HIS A 29 2.58 -11.15 -0.10
N ASP A 30 3.91 -11.17 -0.05
CA ASP A 30 4.78 -10.53 -1.06
C ASP A 30 5.06 -11.47 -2.25
N HIS A 31 4.39 -12.63 -2.33
CA HIS A 31 4.59 -13.65 -3.37
C HIS A 31 6.05 -14.12 -3.53
N LEU A 32 6.83 -14.14 -2.44
CA LEU A 32 8.24 -14.52 -2.42
C LEU A 32 8.43 -16.04 -2.33
N TYR A 33 7.78 -16.80 -3.21
CA TYR A 33 7.73 -18.26 -3.15
C TYR A 33 9.11 -18.92 -3.27
N ALA A 34 10.03 -18.36 -4.07
CA ALA A 34 11.39 -18.87 -4.16
C ALA A 34 12.12 -18.85 -2.79
N ASN A 35 11.90 -17.77 -2.01
CA ASN A 35 12.48 -17.64 -0.67
C ASN A 35 11.76 -18.55 0.33
N LEU A 36 10.45 -18.74 0.16
CA LEU A 36 9.65 -19.66 0.96
C LEU A 36 10.17 -21.10 0.79
N TYR A 37 10.36 -21.55 -0.45
CA TYR A 37 10.95 -22.86 -0.76
C TYR A 37 12.37 -22.98 -0.23
N ALA A 38 13.24 -22.00 -0.48
CA ALA A 38 14.60 -22.00 0.04
C ALA A 38 14.65 -22.06 1.57
N TYR A 39 13.74 -21.38 2.26
CA TYR A 39 13.63 -21.47 3.72
C TYR A 39 13.20 -22.87 4.17
N THR A 40 12.25 -23.49 3.48
CA THR A 40 11.78 -24.84 3.81
C THR A 40 12.79 -25.95 3.51
N GLU A 41 13.67 -25.76 2.53
CA GLU A 41 14.72 -26.72 2.19
C GLU A 41 15.91 -26.62 3.17
N ASN A 42 16.28 -25.40 3.56
CA ASN A 42 17.43 -25.15 4.42
C ASN A 42 17.12 -25.21 5.92
N ASN A 43 15.85 -25.18 6.31
CA ASN A 43 15.37 -25.31 7.68
C ASN A 43 14.35 -26.45 7.78
N LYS A 44 13.80 -26.73 8.96
CA LYS A 44 12.77 -27.77 9.15
C LYS A 44 11.40 -27.44 8.54
N GLY A 45 11.33 -26.45 7.64
CA GLY A 45 10.09 -25.87 7.14
C GLY A 45 9.27 -25.16 8.21
N PHE A 46 8.02 -24.84 7.87
CA PHE A 46 7.05 -24.28 8.79
C PHE A 46 6.21 -25.40 9.40
N ALA A 47 6.10 -25.41 10.73
CA ALA A 47 5.25 -26.38 11.42
C ALA A 47 3.79 -26.21 10.99
N LYS A 48 3.11 -27.32 10.71
CA LYS A 48 1.72 -27.31 10.22
C LYS A 48 0.77 -26.65 11.20
N GLU A 49 1.03 -26.83 12.49
CA GLU A 49 0.26 -26.27 13.59
C GLU A 49 0.35 -24.73 13.60
N LEU A 50 1.50 -24.16 13.23
CA LEU A 50 1.69 -22.71 13.12
C LEU A 50 0.88 -22.12 11.96
N ILE A 51 0.85 -22.82 10.82
CA ILE A 51 0.06 -22.42 9.66
C ILE A 51 -1.43 -22.55 9.96
N GLN A 52 -1.86 -23.64 10.60
CA GLN A 52 -3.26 -23.82 11.00
C GLN A 52 -3.71 -22.75 11.98
N ASP A 53 -2.89 -22.38 12.97
CA ASP A 53 -3.19 -21.28 13.90
C ASP A 53 -3.35 -19.93 13.16
N LEU A 54 -2.62 -19.69 12.07
CA LEU A 54 -2.82 -18.50 11.23
C LEU A 54 -4.14 -18.53 10.45
N VAL A 55 -4.56 -19.71 9.98
CA VAL A 55 -5.87 -19.91 9.35
C VAL A 55 -6.99 -19.71 10.38
N ASP A 56 -6.85 -20.26 11.58
CA ASP A 56 -7.83 -20.12 12.67
C ASP A 56 -7.95 -18.67 13.15
N LYS A 57 -6.82 -17.93 13.16
CA LYS A 57 -6.79 -16.48 13.36
C LYS A 57 -7.38 -15.69 12.19
N GLY A 58 -7.67 -16.33 11.07
CA GLY A 58 -8.23 -15.70 9.86
C GLY A 58 -7.26 -14.79 9.14
N TYR A 59 -5.94 -15.00 9.30
CA TYR A 59 -4.90 -14.26 8.57
C TYR A 59 -4.52 -14.92 7.24
N LEU A 60 -4.77 -16.22 7.12
CA LEU A 60 -4.57 -17.01 5.90
C LEU A 60 -5.85 -17.70 5.48
N GLU A 61 -5.98 -17.92 4.18
CA GLU A 61 -6.97 -18.82 3.59
C GLU A 61 -6.31 -19.74 2.55
N ALA A 62 -6.81 -20.97 2.44
CA ALA A 62 -6.31 -21.91 1.45
C ALA A 62 -6.92 -21.62 0.08
N THR A 63 -6.09 -21.53 -0.95
CA THR A 63 -6.52 -21.23 -2.33
C THR A 63 -7.01 -22.46 -3.08
N SER A 64 -6.61 -23.67 -2.65
CA SER A 64 -7.02 -24.92 -3.29
C SER A 64 -8.24 -25.56 -2.59
N ARG A 65 -9.20 -26.05 -3.39
CA ARG A 65 -10.36 -26.81 -2.90
C ARG A 65 -10.03 -28.29 -2.58
N VAL A 66 -8.82 -28.72 -2.89
CA VAL A 66 -8.40 -30.13 -2.81
C VAL A 66 -7.43 -30.28 -1.64
N LYS A 67 -7.96 -30.79 -0.52
CA LYS A 67 -7.25 -31.02 0.77
C LYS A 67 -6.01 -31.93 0.72
N ALA A 68 -5.55 -32.36 -0.46
CA ALA A 68 -4.64 -33.49 -0.57
C ALA A 68 -3.15 -33.11 -0.57
N GLU A 69 -2.76 -31.90 -0.97
CA GLU A 69 -1.35 -31.50 -0.96
C GLU A 69 -1.23 -30.05 -0.49
N LEU A 70 -0.96 -29.88 0.80
CA LEU A 70 -0.75 -28.58 1.46
C LEU A 70 0.64 -28.06 1.10
N TYR A 71 0.82 -27.59 -0.14
CA TYR A 71 2.03 -26.87 -0.51
C TYR A 71 2.01 -25.48 0.11
N VAL A 72 3.19 -24.94 0.39
CA VAL A 72 3.36 -23.64 1.05
C VAL A 72 2.83 -22.47 0.22
N ASP A 73 2.66 -22.65 -1.09
CA ASP A 73 2.06 -21.71 -2.03
C ASP A 73 0.54 -21.87 -2.21
N SER A 74 -0.08 -22.82 -1.50
CA SER A 74 -1.54 -23.05 -1.53
C SER A 74 -2.32 -22.13 -0.58
N TYR A 75 -1.72 -21.01 -0.18
CA TYR A 75 -2.28 -20.07 0.79
C TYR A 75 -2.21 -18.65 0.25
N GLU A 76 -3.21 -17.85 0.61
CA GLU A 76 -3.24 -16.41 0.41
C GLU A 76 -3.53 -15.70 1.75
N THR A 77 -2.97 -14.50 1.90
CA THR A 77 -3.28 -13.67 3.07
C THR A 77 -4.62 -12.99 2.93
N THR A 78 -5.41 -12.99 3.99
CA THR A 78 -6.74 -12.37 3.99
C THR A 78 -6.66 -10.84 4.11
N ASN A 79 -7.75 -10.16 3.76
CA ASN A 79 -7.92 -8.72 4.04
C ASN A 79 -7.74 -8.38 5.53
N LYS A 80 -8.07 -9.32 6.44
CA LYS A 80 -7.86 -9.14 7.89
C LYS A 80 -6.37 -9.00 8.22
N TYR A 81 -5.52 -9.84 7.63
CA TYR A 81 -4.07 -9.73 7.81
C TYR A 81 -3.54 -8.41 7.26
N GLN A 82 -3.89 -8.08 6.01
CA GLN A 82 -3.47 -6.84 5.35
C GLN A 82 -3.84 -5.62 6.20
N MET A 83 -5.09 -5.53 6.63
CA MET A 83 -5.51 -4.47 7.54
C MET A 83 -4.70 -4.49 8.84
N ALA A 84 -4.41 -5.65 9.44
CA ALA A 84 -3.71 -5.73 10.71
C ALA A 84 -2.21 -5.35 10.62
N ILE A 85 -1.53 -5.60 9.50
CA ILE A 85 -0.14 -5.18 9.28
C ILE A 85 -0.05 -3.71 8.85
N TYR A 86 -0.92 -3.25 7.97
CA TYR A 86 -0.92 -1.85 7.48
C TYR A 86 -1.65 -0.87 8.40
N SER A 87 -2.44 -1.35 9.36
CA SER A 87 -2.98 -0.52 10.46
C SER A 87 -1.91 -0.12 11.49
N ALA A 88 -0.67 -0.60 11.38
CA ALA A 88 0.40 -0.27 12.33
C ALA A 88 0.70 1.22 12.39
N ASP A 89 0.55 1.88 11.25
CA ASP A 89 0.69 3.32 11.12
C ASP A 89 -0.53 3.83 10.36
N LYS A 90 -1.68 3.87 11.06
CA LYS A 90 -2.93 4.48 10.54
C LYS A 90 -2.72 5.89 9.97
N ASN A 91 -1.61 6.52 10.31
CA ASN A 91 -1.24 7.85 9.86
C ASN A 91 -0.12 7.86 8.84
N VAL A 92 0.70 6.83 8.59
CA VAL A 92 1.86 6.99 7.66
C VAL A 92 1.40 7.29 6.24
N ALA A 93 0.47 6.53 5.67
CA ALA A 93 -0.04 6.81 4.32
C ALA A 93 -0.75 8.18 4.24
N SER A 94 -1.51 8.53 5.29
CA SER A 94 -2.19 9.83 5.37
C SER A 94 -1.21 11.00 5.53
N GLU A 95 -0.17 10.84 6.35
CA GLU A 95 0.88 11.83 6.60
C GLU A 95 1.77 11.97 5.38
N GLU A 96 2.14 10.88 4.71
CA GLU A 96 2.87 10.88 3.45
C GLU A 96 2.13 11.69 2.39
N PHE A 97 0.82 11.42 2.21
CA PHE A 97 0.00 12.21 1.30
C PHE A 97 -0.09 13.68 1.74
N TRP A 98 -0.30 13.93 3.04
CA TRP A 98 -0.37 15.27 3.59
C TRP A 98 0.91 16.06 3.32
N GLU A 99 2.08 15.47 3.54
CA GLU A 99 3.38 16.12 3.33
C GLU A 99 3.68 16.31 1.83
N ALA A 100 3.33 15.33 0.99
CA ALA A 100 3.54 15.41 -0.46
C ALA A 100 2.66 16.46 -1.15
N PHE A 101 1.46 16.73 -0.63
CA PHE A 101 0.59 17.74 -1.22
C PHE A 101 1.20 19.14 -1.06
N PRO A 102 1.13 20.04 -2.07
CA PRO A 102 1.71 21.38 -1.93
C PRO A 102 1.08 22.18 -0.78
N SER A 103 1.89 22.93 -0.03
CA SER A 103 1.37 23.86 0.99
C SER A 103 0.67 25.08 0.37
N PHE A 104 1.12 25.48 -0.82
CA PHE A 104 0.57 26.60 -1.58
C PHE A 104 0.41 26.20 -3.03
N ILE A 105 -0.64 26.72 -3.66
CA ILE A 105 -0.92 26.59 -5.10
C ILE A 105 -1.10 27.97 -5.71
N THR A 106 -0.97 28.05 -7.03
CA THR A 106 -1.16 29.29 -7.78
C THR A 106 -2.45 29.19 -8.59
N ILE A 107 -3.38 30.11 -8.36
CA ILE A 107 -4.63 30.25 -9.13
C ILE A 107 -4.72 31.70 -9.60
N ASP A 108 -4.89 31.93 -10.90
CA ASP A 108 -4.99 33.27 -11.51
C ASP A 108 -3.87 34.22 -11.05
N THR A 109 -2.63 33.74 -11.09
CA THR A 109 -1.40 34.43 -10.62
C THR A 109 -1.32 34.71 -9.11
N LYS A 110 -2.36 34.35 -8.34
CA LYS A 110 -2.39 34.49 -6.89
C LYS A 110 -1.92 33.20 -6.22
N LYS A 111 -0.98 33.33 -5.28
CA LYS A 111 -0.55 32.23 -4.42
C LYS A 111 -1.50 32.11 -3.24
N ILE A 112 -2.18 30.98 -3.12
CA ILE A 112 -3.14 30.70 -2.04
C ILE A 112 -2.71 29.46 -1.25
N PRO A 113 -3.05 29.37 0.06
CA PRO A 113 -2.85 28.16 0.84
C PRO A 113 -3.69 27.02 0.27
N ALA A 114 -3.07 25.86 0.06
CA ALA A 114 -3.77 24.68 -0.47
C ALA A 114 -4.28 23.77 0.65
N LYS A 115 -3.66 23.84 1.84
CA LYS A 115 -4.00 23.05 3.04
C LYS A 115 -4.70 23.92 4.09
N SER A 116 -5.93 24.35 3.80
CA SER A 116 -6.71 25.24 4.68
C SER A 116 -7.70 24.50 5.61
N LEU A 117 -7.53 23.20 5.80
CA LEU A 117 -8.44 22.35 6.58
C LEU A 117 -7.77 21.76 7.83
N ASP A 118 -8.60 21.22 8.72
CA ASP A 118 -8.18 20.50 9.92
C ASP A 118 -7.38 19.24 9.54
N LYS A 119 -6.09 19.23 9.88
CA LYS A 119 -5.16 18.14 9.55
C LYS A 119 -5.65 16.81 10.12
N GLU A 120 -6.01 16.74 11.39
CA GLU A 120 -6.40 15.49 12.04
C GLU A 120 -7.67 14.89 11.42
N LYS A 121 -8.67 15.75 11.13
CA LYS A 121 -9.88 15.30 10.42
C LYS A 121 -9.56 14.78 9.03
N PHE A 122 -8.66 15.45 8.31
CA PHE A 122 -8.24 15.02 6.99
C PHE A 122 -7.50 13.68 7.02
N LEU A 123 -6.52 13.53 7.91
CA LEU A 123 -5.72 12.29 7.98
C LEU A 123 -6.62 11.07 8.24
N LYS A 124 -7.64 11.24 9.09
CA LYS A 124 -8.65 10.22 9.33
C LYS A 124 -9.48 9.93 8.08
N ALA A 125 -10.00 10.95 7.42
CA ALA A 125 -10.79 10.78 6.19
C ALA A 125 -9.99 10.12 5.06
N TYR A 126 -8.72 10.50 4.90
CA TYR A 126 -7.80 9.90 3.94
C TYR A 126 -7.54 8.44 4.28
N TYR A 127 -7.24 8.12 5.54
CA TYR A 127 -7.04 6.73 5.96
C TYR A 127 -8.28 5.90 5.67
N ASP A 128 -9.47 6.41 6.03
CA ASP A 128 -10.72 5.67 5.87
C ASP A 128 -11.06 5.38 4.41
N LYS A 129 -10.71 6.27 3.48
CA LYS A 129 -11.00 6.15 2.05
C LYS A 129 -9.89 5.46 1.25
N ILE A 130 -8.63 5.76 1.56
CA ILE A 130 -7.46 5.43 0.72
C ILE A 130 -6.40 4.70 1.54
N GLY A 131 -5.97 5.27 2.68
CA GLY A 131 -4.79 4.80 3.42
C GLY A 131 -4.89 3.37 3.99
N LYS A 132 -6.08 2.75 4.02
CA LYS A 132 -6.27 1.33 4.35
C LYS A 132 -5.80 0.36 3.26
N TYR A 133 -5.63 0.85 2.02
CA TYR A 133 -5.40 0.03 0.83
C TYR A 133 -4.07 0.45 0.17
N PRO A 134 -2.95 -0.26 0.42
CA PRO A 134 -1.62 0.14 -0.05
C PRO A 134 -1.55 0.39 -1.56
N ASP A 135 -2.01 -0.55 -2.38
CA ASP A 135 -2.01 -0.39 -3.84
C ASP A 135 -2.79 0.85 -4.31
N PHE A 136 -3.87 1.18 -3.59
CA PHE A 136 -4.68 2.35 -3.92
C PHE A 136 -4.00 3.64 -3.45
N HIS A 137 -3.33 3.61 -2.30
CA HIS A 137 -2.48 4.72 -1.85
C HIS A 137 -1.35 4.99 -2.85
N ASP A 138 -0.63 3.96 -3.30
CA ASP A 138 0.45 4.08 -4.28
C ASP A 138 -0.06 4.71 -5.59
N LYS A 139 -1.21 4.24 -6.09
CA LYS A 139 -1.89 4.83 -7.25
C LYS A 139 -2.19 6.32 -7.05
N VAL A 140 -2.67 6.70 -5.87
CA VAL A 140 -3.02 8.10 -5.55
C VAL A 140 -1.76 8.97 -5.42
N MET A 141 -0.68 8.44 -4.84
CA MET A 141 0.61 9.10 -4.73
C MET A 141 1.27 9.28 -6.10
N GLU A 142 1.20 8.29 -6.98
CA GLU A 142 1.65 8.40 -8.37
C GLU A 142 0.93 9.54 -9.10
N ALA A 143 -0.39 9.62 -8.94
CA ALA A 143 -1.19 10.69 -9.52
C ALA A 143 -0.80 12.06 -8.94
N LEU A 144 -0.65 12.15 -7.62
CA LEU A 144 -0.25 13.40 -6.95
C LEU A 144 1.12 13.88 -7.45
N ALA A 145 2.12 13.00 -7.49
CA ALA A 145 3.47 13.33 -7.96
C ALA A 145 3.44 13.89 -9.40
N PHE A 146 2.70 13.21 -10.30
CA PHE A 146 2.54 13.68 -11.67
C PHE A 146 1.82 15.03 -11.75
N ALA A 147 0.77 15.24 -10.95
CA ALA A 147 0.03 16.50 -10.91
C ALA A 147 0.90 17.66 -10.41
N VAL A 148 1.76 17.42 -9.42
CA VAL A 148 2.70 18.42 -8.91
C VAL A 148 3.73 18.78 -9.99
N GLU A 149 4.38 17.78 -10.58
CA GLU A 149 5.40 17.97 -11.63
C GLU A 149 4.85 18.77 -12.82
N HIS A 150 3.61 18.50 -13.22
CA HIS A 150 2.97 19.13 -14.37
C HIS A 150 2.10 20.34 -14.01
N SER A 151 2.19 20.84 -12.77
CA SER A 151 1.42 22.01 -12.29
C SER A 151 -0.10 21.89 -12.54
N MET A 152 -0.65 20.68 -12.40
CA MET A 152 -2.08 20.38 -12.63
C MET A 152 -2.96 20.64 -11.40
N ILE A 153 -2.37 20.97 -10.25
CA ILE A 153 -3.11 21.23 -9.01
C ILE A 153 -3.62 22.68 -9.02
N CYS A 154 -4.89 22.84 -9.39
CA CYS A 154 -5.58 24.13 -9.47
C CYS A 154 -6.66 24.33 -8.39
N MET A 155 -6.67 23.49 -7.35
CA MET A 155 -7.65 23.57 -6.26
C MET A 155 -7.04 23.11 -4.93
N GLY A 156 -7.64 23.53 -3.81
CA GLY A 156 -7.21 23.13 -2.48
C GLY A 156 -7.34 21.62 -2.22
N LEU A 157 -6.58 21.13 -1.24
CA LEU A 157 -6.46 19.73 -0.83
C LEU A 157 -7.82 19.05 -0.63
N GLU A 158 -8.71 19.69 0.13
CA GLU A 158 -10.04 19.15 0.44
C GLU A 158 -10.85 18.89 -0.84
N LYS A 159 -10.90 19.89 -1.73
CA LYS A 159 -11.65 19.78 -2.98
C LYS A 159 -11.02 18.72 -3.89
N TRP A 160 -9.68 18.71 -4.02
CA TRP A 160 -8.95 17.74 -4.82
C TRP A 160 -9.22 16.29 -4.37
N PHE A 161 -9.25 16.08 -3.05
CA PHE A 161 -9.52 14.78 -2.44
C PHE A 161 -11.00 14.34 -2.59
N LEU A 162 -11.95 15.25 -2.36
CA LEU A 162 -13.38 14.97 -2.48
C LEU A 162 -13.79 14.68 -3.92
N SER A 163 -13.19 15.35 -4.90
CA SER A 163 -13.48 15.14 -6.32
C SER A 163 -12.58 14.11 -6.99
N GLU A 164 -11.85 13.30 -6.21
CA GLU A 164 -11.09 12.14 -6.68
C GLU A 164 -10.17 12.44 -7.87
N GLN A 165 -9.51 13.60 -7.86
CA GLN A 165 -8.79 14.11 -9.02
C GLN A 165 -7.68 13.19 -9.53
N TRP A 166 -7.21 12.25 -8.71
CA TRP A 166 -6.24 11.23 -9.12
C TRP A 166 -6.67 10.46 -10.37
N ASP A 167 -7.97 10.17 -10.57
CA ASP A 167 -8.41 9.40 -11.73
C ASP A 167 -8.28 10.21 -13.04
N GLU A 168 -8.63 11.49 -13.02
CA GLU A 168 -8.45 12.38 -14.18
C GLU A 168 -6.96 12.63 -14.46
N VAL A 169 -6.15 12.81 -13.42
CA VAL A 169 -4.70 12.97 -13.58
C VAL A 169 -4.06 11.73 -14.22
N LEU A 170 -4.45 10.52 -13.81
CA LEU A 170 -3.92 9.28 -14.38
C LEU A 170 -4.41 9.05 -15.82
N LYS A 171 -5.62 9.49 -16.18
CA LYS A 171 -6.09 9.49 -17.58
C LYS A 171 -5.22 10.40 -18.44
N GLU A 172 -4.93 11.62 -17.97
CA GLU A 172 -4.06 12.57 -18.66
C GLU A 172 -2.62 12.04 -18.80
N LYS A 173 -2.07 11.43 -17.74
CA LYS A 173 -0.76 10.76 -17.78
C LYS A 173 -0.71 9.71 -18.90
N LYS A 174 -1.70 8.80 -18.95
CA LYS A 174 -1.81 7.78 -20.01
C LYS A 174 -1.96 8.40 -21.41
N GLY A 175 -2.71 9.49 -21.53
CA GLY A 175 -2.89 10.22 -22.79
C GLY A 175 -1.59 10.85 -23.30
N LYS A 176 -0.77 11.42 -22.42
CA LYS A 176 0.53 12.00 -22.78
C LYS A 176 1.56 10.95 -23.17
N THR A 177 1.61 9.80 -22.49
CA THR A 177 2.48 8.68 -22.87
C THR A 177 2.17 8.18 -24.29
N LYS A 178 0.89 8.10 -24.67
CA LYS A 178 0.49 7.72 -26.04
C LYS A 178 0.86 8.77 -27.10
N ARG A 179 0.87 10.05 -26.74
CA ARG A 179 1.23 11.17 -27.64
C ARG A 179 2.74 11.36 -27.83
N GLN A 180 3.60 10.69 -27.06
CA GLN A 180 5.06 10.73 -27.25
C GLN A 180 5.58 9.71 -28.27
N PHE A 181 4.76 8.74 -28.71
CA PHE A 181 5.07 7.79 -29.80
C PHE A 181 4.41 8.04 -31.17
N PRO A 182 4.28 9.28 -31.69
CA PRO A 182 3.90 9.47 -33.09
C PRO A 182 4.84 10.46 -33.79
N ASN A 183 6.15 10.15 -33.88
CA ASN A 183 7.05 10.52 -34.98
C ASN A 183 8.53 10.23 -34.63
N GLU A 184 8.97 8.99 -34.80
CA GLU A 184 10.34 8.78 -35.29
C GLU A 184 10.27 8.77 -36.83
N GLN A 185 10.18 9.96 -37.41
CA GLN A 185 10.83 10.23 -38.69
C GLN A 185 12.06 11.04 -38.37
N ILE A 186 13.22 10.40 -38.48
CA ILE A 186 14.49 11.08 -38.69
C ILE A 186 15.11 10.41 -39.91
N PHE A 187 15.50 11.28 -40.85
CA PHE A 187 16.01 11.03 -42.20
C PHE A 187 16.99 9.86 -42.35
#